data_AF-A0A534HET5-F1
#
_entry.id   AF-A0A534HET5-F1
#
_cell.length_a   1.000
_cell.length_b   1.000
_cell.length_c   1.000
_cell.angle_alpha   90.00
_cell.angle_beta   90.00
_cell.angle_gamma   90.00
#
_symmetry.space_group_name_H-M   'P 1'
#
loop_
_entity.id
_entity.type
_entity.pdbx_description
1 polymer ?
#
loop_
_entity_poly.entity_id
_entity_poly.type
_entity_poly.pdbx_seq_one_letter_code
_entity_poly.pdbx_strand_id
1 'polypeptide(L)'
;MDGRARGQGILNNFGGYRCREGAASADGQRTCRSGVRKIRTFQSSPKQETRGDQMKITFGRTAAGTLLLLFVLSSSVLAQQASLRRNVILRRDPSTSSPVLGHLAKGARIMLVDASPDSGFYHVRTEDDQIGWVFSKYVIVSESVPPGTPTDAGTSTAGGPSPAATCDSNLWNHVYHSYRLIVKQQCIAVTGTIVDATATQRVKQSDGVRHEGDGDTHGWLNVDPEFQNLLNAGNMSDEDGNLVFEVICRFPVTQKDARSACQGYTDHIVLPPVGSRVRLVGSYVQDTFHAKWNEIHPVTSITVIP
;
A
#
# COMPACT_ATOMS: atom_id res chain seq x y z
N MET A 1 -22.91 38.87 -44.82
CA MET A 1 -23.00 37.53 -45.42
C MET A 1 -22.00 36.65 -44.69
N ASP A 2 -22.52 35.77 -43.83
CA ASP A 2 -21.78 34.85 -42.97
C ASP A 2 -21.07 33.75 -43.78
N GLY A 3 -19.83 33.46 -43.43
CA GLY A 3 -19.04 32.34 -43.96
C GLY A 3 -18.40 31.53 -42.84
N ARG A 4 -19.16 30.59 -42.27
CA ARG A 4 -18.78 29.70 -41.17
C ARG A 4 -17.91 28.54 -41.68
N ALA A 5 -16.63 28.51 -41.32
CA ALA A 5 -15.76 27.34 -41.52
C ALA A 5 -16.18 26.21 -40.56
N ARG A 6 -16.45 25.01 -41.09
CA ARG A 6 -16.72 23.80 -40.30
C ARG A 6 -15.40 23.15 -39.89
N GLY A 7 -15.19 22.99 -38.58
CA GLY A 7 -14.09 22.20 -38.04
C GLY A 7 -14.29 20.70 -38.27
N GLN A 8 -13.20 20.01 -38.62
CA GLN A 8 -13.10 18.55 -38.55
C GLN A 8 -12.71 18.19 -37.11
N GLY A 9 -13.65 17.61 -36.36
CA GLY A 9 -13.40 17.08 -35.02
C GLY A 9 -12.74 15.71 -35.09
N ILE A 10 -11.62 15.58 -34.38
CA ILE A 10 -10.84 14.35 -34.18
C ILE A 10 -11.66 13.38 -33.31
N LEU A 11 -11.81 12.13 -33.77
CA LEU A 11 -12.46 11.05 -33.03
C LEU A 11 -11.46 10.43 -32.03
N ASN A 12 -11.69 10.59 -30.73
CA ASN A 12 -10.96 9.84 -29.70
C ASN A 12 -11.86 8.72 -29.15
N ASN A 13 -11.31 7.50 -29.13
CA ASN A 13 -12.02 6.27 -28.78
C ASN A 13 -11.77 5.95 -27.30
N PHE A 14 -12.79 6.06 -26.46
CA PHE A 14 -12.78 5.58 -25.08
C PHE A 14 -13.91 4.57 -24.86
N GLY A 15 -13.56 3.36 -24.42
CA GLY A 15 -14.42 2.52 -23.60
C GLY A 15 -15.74 1.99 -24.19
N GLY A 16 -15.88 1.81 -25.51
CA GLY A 16 -17.02 1.05 -26.07
C GLY A 16 -18.40 1.75 -26.02
N TYR A 17 -18.44 3.07 -25.79
CA TYR A 17 -19.68 3.85 -25.83
C TYR A 17 -19.71 4.82 -27.03
N ARG A 18 -20.79 4.78 -27.83
CA ARG A 18 -21.06 5.82 -28.85
C ARG A 18 -21.91 6.93 -28.25
N CYS A 19 -21.31 8.09 -28.03
CA CYS A 19 -22.02 9.34 -27.74
C CYS A 19 -21.90 10.27 -28.97
N ARG A 20 -23.02 10.86 -29.41
CA ARG A 20 -23.05 11.85 -30.50
C ARG A 20 -23.14 13.23 -29.86
N GLU A 21 -22.15 14.09 -30.08
CA GLU A 21 -22.21 15.48 -29.62
C GLU A 21 -23.12 16.32 -30.52
N GLY A 22 -24.05 17.06 -29.91
CA GLY A 22 -24.92 18.00 -30.60
C GLY A 22 -25.65 18.91 -29.61
N ALA A 23 -25.30 20.20 -29.69
CA ALA A 23 -25.99 21.43 -29.24
C ALA A 23 -26.77 21.42 -27.91
N ALA A 24 -26.35 22.33 -27.03
CA ALA A 24 -27.02 22.70 -25.78
C ALA A 24 -28.52 23.02 -25.98
N SER A 25 -29.36 22.42 -25.14
CA SER A 25 -30.72 22.88 -24.86
C SER A 25 -30.90 22.99 -23.35
N ALA A 26 -31.63 24.03 -22.94
CA ALA A 26 -31.83 24.48 -21.57
C ALA A 26 -32.82 23.58 -20.81
N ASP A 27 -32.43 22.34 -20.51
CA ASP A 27 -32.95 21.57 -19.37
C ASP A 27 -32.00 20.39 -19.13
N GLY A 28 -31.25 20.43 -18.02
CA GLY A 28 -30.02 19.66 -17.79
C GLY A 28 -30.22 18.15 -17.49
N GLN A 29 -31.03 17.43 -18.26
CA GLN A 29 -31.22 15.98 -18.11
C GLN A 29 -30.68 15.19 -19.32
N ARG A 30 -29.53 14.53 -19.11
CA ARG A 30 -28.97 13.53 -20.05
C ARG A 30 -29.74 12.22 -19.91
N THR A 31 -30.42 11.80 -20.98
CA THR A 31 -31.08 10.49 -21.05
C THR A 31 -30.17 9.46 -21.72
N CYS A 32 -29.64 8.52 -20.93
CA CYS A 32 -28.93 7.33 -21.43
C CYS A 32 -29.89 6.13 -21.41
N ARG A 33 -30.18 5.51 -22.56
CA ARG A 33 -30.96 4.26 -22.63
C ARG A 33 -30.05 3.05 -22.46
N SER A 34 -30.33 2.20 -21.47
CA SER A 34 -29.65 0.91 -21.28
C SER A 34 -30.29 -0.18 -22.16
N GLY A 35 -29.47 -0.85 -22.98
CA GLY A 35 -29.87 -2.02 -23.75
C GLY A 35 -29.49 -3.31 -23.01
N VAL A 36 -30.33 -3.78 -22.09
CA VAL A 36 -30.12 -5.06 -21.40
C VAL A 36 -30.76 -6.18 -22.21
N ARG A 37 -29.96 -7.11 -22.75
CA ARG A 37 -30.46 -8.35 -23.38
C ARG A 37 -30.45 -9.48 -22.35
N LYS A 38 -31.64 -10.05 -22.11
CA LYS A 38 -31.95 -11.12 -21.16
C LYS A 38 -31.50 -12.48 -21.73
N ILE A 39 -30.58 -13.18 -21.07
CA ILE A 39 -30.19 -14.56 -21.43
C ILE A 39 -31.06 -15.54 -20.64
N ARG A 40 -31.67 -16.49 -21.35
CA ARG A 40 -32.56 -17.53 -20.80
C ARG A 40 -31.76 -18.68 -20.21
N THR A 41 -32.23 -19.14 -19.06
CA THR A 41 -31.92 -20.39 -18.37
C THR A 41 -32.25 -21.61 -19.25
N PHE A 42 -31.39 -22.64 -19.23
CA PHE A 42 -31.74 -23.99 -19.63
C PHE A 42 -31.11 -25.00 -18.67
N GLN A 43 -31.96 -25.66 -17.87
CA GLN A 43 -31.65 -26.91 -17.18
C GLN A 43 -31.88 -28.08 -18.14
N SER A 44 -30.96 -29.05 -18.15
CA SER A 44 -31.33 -30.48 -18.24
C SER A 44 -30.13 -31.37 -17.88
N SER A 45 -30.36 -32.26 -16.91
CA SER A 45 -29.73 -33.58 -16.75
C SER A 45 -30.66 -34.60 -17.46
N PRO A 46 -30.33 -35.90 -17.71
CA PRO A 46 -29.52 -36.79 -16.85
C PRO A 46 -28.71 -37.94 -17.56
N LYS A 47 -28.14 -38.82 -16.70
CA LYS A 47 -27.74 -40.25 -16.88
C LYS A 47 -26.29 -40.61 -17.30
N GLN A 48 -25.46 -40.79 -16.27
CA GLN A 48 -24.89 -42.07 -15.78
C GLN A 48 -24.62 -43.21 -16.79
N GLU A 49 -23.34 -43.56 -16.97
CA GLU A 49 -22.89 -44.95 -17.08
C GLU A 49 -21.43 -45.10 -16.59
N THR A 50 -21.16 -46.30 -16.09
CA THR A 50 -20.13 -46.76 -15.17
C THR A 50 -18.80 -47.16 -15.81
N ARG A 51 -17.68 -46.97 -15.10
CA ARG A 51 -16.62 -47.99 -15.00
C ARG A 51 -15.69 -47.69 -13.81
N GLY A 52 -15.87 -48.41 -12.71
CA GLY A 52 -14.93 -48.41 -11.60
C GLY A 52 -13.81 -49.40 -11.88
N ASP A 53 -12.56 -48.92 -11.80
CA ASP A 53 -11.38 -49.77 -11.79
C ASP A 53 -10.76 -49.72 -10.39
N GLN A 54 -10.64 -50.89 -9.77
CA GLN A 54 -10.19 -51.09 -8.39
C GLN A 54 -8.68 -51.35 -8.37
N MET A 55 -7.89 -50.42 -7.82
CA MET A 55 -6.47 -50.65 -7.53
C MET A 55 -6.32 -50.98 -6.04
N LYS A 56 -5.96 -52.23 -5.75
CA LYS A 56 -5.70 -52.76 -4.41
C LYS A 56 -4.33 -52.27 -3.92
N ILE A 57 -4.29 -51.54 -2.80
CA ILE A 57 -3.03 -51.16 -2.13
C ILE A 57 -2.70 -52.24 -1.09
N THR A 58 -1.59 -52.94 -1.31
CA THR A 58 -1.06 -53.96 -0.41
C THR A 58 -0.06 -53.31 0.55
N PHE A 59 -0.27 -53.47 1.86
CA PHE A 59 0.61 -52.96 2.91
C PHE A 59 1.90 -53.79 3.00
N GLY A 60 3.03 -53.21 2.60
CA GLY A 60 4.37 -53.71 2.87
C GLY A 60 5.00 -52.95 4.04
N ARG A 61 5.35 -53.67 5.11
CA ARG A 61 6.04 -53.16 6.31
C ARG A 61 7.52 -52.92 5.99
N THR A 62 8.05 -51.72 6.18
CA THR A 62 9.41 -51.47 6.71
C THR A 62 9.71 -49.99 6.88
N ALA A 63 10.55 -49.71 7.89
CA ALA A 63 11.29 -48.48 8.19
C ALA A 63 10.54 -47.38 8.95
N ALA A 64 10.68 -47.45 10.28
CA ALA A 64 10.56 -46.30 11.17
C ALA A 64 11.62 -45.26 10.79
N GLY A 65 11.23 -44.29 9.96
CA GLY A 65 11.94 -43.03 9.80
C GLY A 65 11.36 -42.03 10.79
N THR A 66 12.15 -41.62 11.78
CA THR A 66 11.89 -40.47 12.63
C THR A 66 11.80 -39.21 11.75
N LEU A 67 10.58 -38.89 11.31
CA LEU A 67 10.25 -37.63 10.69
C LEU A 67 10.21 -36.59 11.81
N LEU A 68 11.33 -35.90 12.02
CA LEU A 68 11.37 -34.69 12.81
C LEU A 68 10.49 -33.65 12.08
N LEU A 69 9.20 -33.63 12.42
CA LEU A 69 8.27 -32.59 12.01
C LEU A 69 8.78 -31.28 12.61
N LEU A 70 9.55 -30.51 11.82
CA LEU A 70 9.73 -29.10 12.07
C LEU A 70 8.35 -28.46 11.87
N PHE A 71 7.59 -28.37 12.97
CA PHE A 71 6.44 -27.48 13.09
C PHE A 71 6.98 -26.06 12.85
N VAL A 72 6.96 -25.64 11.59
CA VAL A 72 7.07 -24.22 11.26
C VAL A 72 5.78 -23.62 11.78
N LEU A 73 5.82 -23.10 13.01
CA LEU A 73 4.79 -22.21 13.53
C LEU A 73 4.81 -20.98 12.62
N SER A 74 3.99 -21.01 11.57
CA SER A 74 3.57 -19.79 10.88
C SER A 74 2.80 -18.97 11.90
N SER A 75 3.51 -18.07 12.59
CA SER A 75 2.91 -17.03 13.41
C SER A 75 2.21 -16.06 12.47
N SER A 76 0.98 -16.40 12.08
CA SER A 76 0.07 -15.43 11.49
C SER A 76 -0.16 -14.34 12.53
N VAL A 77 0.34 -13.13 12.27
CA VAL A 77 -0.03 -11.95 13.06
C VAL A 77 -1.51 -11.70 12.77
N LEU A 78 -2.40 -12.17 13.65
CA LEU A 78 -3.80 -11.81 13.57
C LEU A 78 -3.91 -10.32 13.89
N ALA A 79 -4.38 -9.52 12.94
CA ALA A 79 -4.87 -8.18 13.23
C ALA A 79 -6.04 -8.32 14.21
N GLN A 80 -5.86 -7.83 15.43
CA GLN A 80 -6.82 -8.08 16.51
C GLN A 80 -7.96 -7.07 16.42
N GLN A 81 -9.19 -7.57 16.30
CA GLN A 81 -10.38 -6.73 16.30
C GLN A 81 -10.65 -6.21 17.72
N ALA A 82 -11.06 -4.94 17.81
CA ALA A 82 -11.44 -4.32 19.05
C ALA A 82 -12.64 -3.39 18.87
N SER A 83 -13.26 -3.00 19.98
CA SER A 83 -14.37 -2.06 20.00
C SER A 83 -14.20 -1.01 21.09
N LEU A 84 -14.86 0.14 20.94
CA LEU A 84 -14.75 1.24 21.88
C LEU A 84 -15.83 1.19 22.97
N ARG A 85 -15.45 1.25 24.25
CA ARG A 85 -16.43 1.25 25.36
C ARG A 85 -17.09 2.61 25.63
N ARG A 86 -16.54 3.68 25.07
CA ARG A 86 -17.02 5.07 25.18
C ARG A 86 -16.73 5.80 23.86
N ASN A 87 -17.22 7.04 23.74
CA ASN A 87 -16.76 7.92 22.68
C ASN A 87 -15.28 8.24 22.91
N VAL A 88 -14.46 8.12 21.87
CA VAL A 88 -13.01 8.33 21.93
C VAL A 88 -12.58 9.27 20.82
N ILE A 89 -11.54 10.05 21.08
CA ILE A 89 -10.90 10.90 20.08
C ILE A 89 -9.84 10.06 19.38
N LEU A 90 -9.90 9.98 18.05
CA LEU A 90 -8.81 9.46 17.23
C LEU A 90 -7.78 10.59 17.05
N ARG A 91 -6.54 10.33 17.43
CA ARG A 91 -5.46 11.32 17.41
C ARG A 91 -4.38 10.95 16.40
N ARG A 92 -3.61 11.94 15.99
CA ARG A 92 -2.48 11.72 15.08
C ARG A 92 -1.36 10.94 15.75
N ASP A 93 -1.03 11.25 17.00
CA ASP A 93 0.09 10.69 17.77
C ASP A 93 -0.42 10.17 19.13
N PRO A 94 0.35 9.31 19.85
CA PRO A 94 -0.03 8.76 21.15
C PRO A 94 0.09 9.79 22.29
N SER A 95 -0.52 10.96 22.13
CA SER A 95 -0.51 12.05 23.10
C SER A 95 -1.83 12.81 23.14
N THR A 96 -2.24 13.30 24.32
CA THR A 96 -3.44 14.13 24.46
C THR A 96 -3.36 15.50 23.80
N SER A 97 -2.15 16.01 23.57
CA SER A 97 -1.92 17.28 22.88
C SER A 97 -1.85 17.11 21.35
N SER A 98 -1.82 15.88 20.86
CA SER A 98 -1.74 15.59 19.42
C SER A 98 -3.01 16.04 18.67
N PRO A 99 -2.89 16.49 17.41
CA PRO A 99 -4.01 16.83 16.56
C PRO A 99 -5.13 15.78 16.55
N VAL A 100 -6.38 16.25 16.57
CA VAL A 100 -7.57 15.39 16.46
C VAL A 100 -7.81 15.04 15.00
N LEU A 101 -7.82 13.75 14.68
CA LEU A 101 -8.16 13.24 13.34
C LEU A 101 -9.66 12.97 13.20
N GLY A 102 -10.33 12.66 14.31
CA GLY A 102 -11.76 12.36 14.31
C GLY A 102 -12.30 12.01 15.69
N HIS A 103 -13.61 11.79 15.75
CA HIS A 103 -14.33 11.35 16.93
C HIS A 103 -15.02 10.02 16.64
N LEU A 104 -14.66 8.99 17.40
CA LEU A 104 -15.20 7.66 17.25
C LEU A 104 -16.28 7.43 18.31
N ALA A 105 -17.43 6.91 17.88
CA ALA A 105 -18.54 6.63 18.76
C ALA A 105 -18.28 5.39 19.63
N LYS A 106 -18.94 5.33 20.79
CA LYS A 106 -19.03 4.09 21.58
C LYS A 106 -19.57 2.96 20.69
N GLY A 107 -18.94 1.80 20.80
CA GLY A 107 -19.29 0.60 20.02
C GLY A 107 -18.67 0.56 18.64
N ALA A 108 -18.00 1.63 18.18
CA ALA A 108 -17.28 1.61 16.91
C ALA A 108 -16.23 0.48 16.93
N ARG A 109 -16.16 -0.24 15.81
CA ARG A 109 -15.17 -1.30 15.59
C ARG A 109 -13.90 -0.68 15.04
N ILE A 110 -12.79 -1.25 15.48
CA ILE A 110 -11.44 -0.85 15.10
C ILE A 110 -10.57 -2.10 14.99
N MET A 111 -9.52 -2.00 14.19
CA MET A 111 -8.44 -2.98 14.13
C MET A 111 -7.26 -2.45 14.92
N LEU A 112 -6.68 -3.26 15.80
CA LEU A 112 -5.38 -2.94 16.39
C LEU A 112 -4.30 -3.15 15.33
N VAL A 113 -3.65 -2.07 14.94
CA VAL A 113 -2.47 -2.11 14.06
C VAL A 113 -1.26 -2.56 14.88
N ASP A 114 -1.16 -2.07 16.12
CA ASP A 114 -0.28 -2.60 17.16
C ASP A 114 -1.10 -2.93 18.41
N ALA A 115 -0.95 -4.17 18.89
CA ALA A 115 -1.60 -4.65 20.10
C ALA A 115 -0.84 -4.27 21.39
N SER A 116 0.31 -3.61 21.27
CA SER A 116 1.08 -3.06 22.38
C SER A 116 0.76 -1.56 22.52
N PRO A 117 0.27 -1.09 23.69
CA PRO A 117 0.04 0.34 23.87
C PRO A 117 1.37 1.12 23.91
N ASP A 118 1.45 2.22 23.16
CA ASP A 118 2.50 3.24 23.30
C ASP A 118 1.94 4.42 24.10
N SER A 119 2.61 4.80 25.18
CA SER A 119 2.26 5.98 25.99
C SER A 119 0.78 6.01 26.43
N GLY A 120 0.18 4.83 26.59
CA GLY A 120 -1.22 4.66 26.98
C GLY A 120 -2.24 4.69 25.83
N PHE A 121 -1.80 4.70 24.57
CA PHE A 121 -2.63 4.67 23.38
C PHE A 121 -2.42 3.39 22.57
N TYR A 122 -3.48 2.89 21.95
CA TYR A 122 -3.37 1.88 20.90
C TYR A 122 -3.30 2.55 19.54
N HIS A 123 -2.48 1.99 18.67
CA HIS A 123 -2.46 2.33 17.26
C HIS A 123 -3.53 1.52 16.53
N VAL A 124 -4.47 2.20 15.88
CA VAL A 124 -5.69 1.58 15.36
C VAL A 124 -6.00 2.02 13.94
N ARG A 125 -6.68 1.13 13.21
CA ARG A 125 -7.32 1.42 11.93
C ARG A 125 -8.83 1.32 12.10
N THR A 126 -9.55 2.34 11.68
CA THR A 126 -11.02 2.39 11.69
C THR A 126 -11.60 1.67 10.47
N GLU A 127 -12.92 1.47 10.44
CA GLU A 127 -13.60 0.84 9.30
C GLU A 127 -13.54 1.67 8.00
N ASP A 128 -13.40 3.00 8.11
CA ASP A 128 -13.16 3.91 6.99
C ASP A 128 -11.67 4.07 6.65
N ASP A 129 -10.83 3.14 7.12
CA ASP A 129 -9.38 3.10 6.87
C ASP A 129 -8.61 4.31 7.40
N GLN A 130 -9.19 5.06 8.35
CA GLN A 130 -8.47 6.10 9.08
C GLN A 130 -7.55 5.45 10.12
N ILE A 131 -6.30 5.87 10.13
CA ILE A 131 -5.30 5.40 11.08
C ILE A 131 -4.96 6.48 12.07
N GLY A 132 -4.83 6.09 13.33
CA GLY A 132 -4.42 6.98 14.39
C GLY A 132 -4.42 6.29 15.75
N TRP A 133 -4.40 7.10 16.79
CA TRP A 133 -4.21 6.66 18.16
C TRP A 133 -5.45 6.91 19.00
N VAL A 134 -5.87 5.87 19.72
CA VAL A 134 -6.99 5.94 20.67
C VAL A 134 -6.50 5.54 22.06
N PHE A 135 -7.03 6.16 23.09
CA PHE A 135 -6.66 5.81 24.46
C PHE A 135 -6.95 4.33 24.74
N SER A 136 -5.92 3.57 25.13
CA SER A 136 -6.01 2.13 25.40
C SER A 136 -7.06 1.80 26.46
N LYS A 137 -7.18 2.66 27.48
CA LYS A 137 -8.23 2.59 28.50
C LYS A 137 -9.64 2.80 27.98
N TYR A 138 -9.91 2.87 26.69
CA TYR A 138 -11.27 2.84 26.14
C TYR A 138 -11.47 1.76 25.08
N VAL A 139 -10.45 0.96 24.82
CA VAL A 139 -10.51 -0.15 23.87
C VAL A 139 -10.90 -1.42 24.63
N ILE A 140 -11.81 -2.19 24.03
CA ILE A 140 -12.15 -3.57 24.41
C ILE A 140 -11.60 -4.45 23.31
N VAL A 141 -10.51 -5.13 23.60
CA VAL A 141 -9.92 -6.11 22.68
C VAL A 141 -10.84 -7.33 22.66
N SER A 142 -11.30 -7.71 21.48
CA SER A 142 -12.01 -8.99 21.33
C SER A 142 -10.96 -10.07 21.18
N GLU A 143 -11.05 -11.14 21.97
CA GLU A 143 -10.26 -12.34 21.70
C GLU A 143 -10.60 -12.78 20.27
N SER A 144 -9.56 -12.90 19.44
CA SER A 144 -9.73 -13.22 18.04
C SER A 144 -10.25 -14.65 17.92
N VAL A 145 -11.45 -14.80 17.35
CA VAL A 145 -11.85 -16.08 16.75
C VAL A 145 -10.90 -16.31 15.58
N PRO A 146 -10.23 -17.48 15.48
CA PRO A 146 -9.35 -17.75 14.36
C PRO A 146 -10.13 -17.56 13.04
N PRO A 147 -9.61 -16.79 12.08
CA PRO A 147 -10.25 -16.69 10.78
C PRO A 147 -10.27 -18.08 10.16
N GLY A 148 -11.47 -18.53 9.80
CA GLY A 148 -11.65 -19.66 8.89
C GLY A 148 -10.84 -19.39 7.63
N THR A 149 -10.11 -20.41 7.20
CA THR A 149 -9.24 -20.47 6.03
C THR A 149 -9.75 -19.61 4.86
N PRO A 150 -8.99 -18.61 4.39
CA PRO A 150 -9.21 -18.08 3.05
C PRO A 150 -8.83 -19.20 2.07
N THR A 151 -9.83 -19.74 1.39
CA THR A 151 -9.63 -20.56 0.19
C THR A 151 -8.95 -19.69 -0.85
N ASP A 152 -7.65 -19.89 -1.01
CA ASP A 152 -6.84 -19.34 -2.08
C ASP A 152 -7.31 -19.93 -3.42
N ALA A 153 -7.83 -19.07 -4.29
CA ALA A 153 -8.04 -19.35 -5.70
C ALA A 153 -7.98 -18.04 -6.48
N GLY A 154 -6.83 -17.73 -7.05
CA GLY A 154 -6.67 -16.53 -7.86
C GLY A 154 -5.32 -16.40 -8.56
N THR A 155 -4.96 -17.41 -9.35
CA THR A 155 -3.90 -17.42 -10.37
C THR A 155 -3.61 -16.05 -11.00
N SER A 156 -2.33 -15.68 -11.07
CA SER A 156 -1.82 -14.82 -12.14
C SER A 156 -0.39 -15.17 -12.53
N THR A 157 -0.18 -15.02 -13.83
CA THR A 157 0.71 -15.74 -14.71
C THR A 157 2.13 -15.18 -14.71
N ALA A 158 3.08 -16.07 -15.03
CA ALA A 158 4.51 -15.85 -15.17
C ALA A 158 4.92 -14.60 -15.99
N GLY A 159 5.90 -13.87 -15.45
CA GLY A 159 6.75 -12.94 -16.18
C GLY A 159 8.13 -12.86 -15.50
N GLY A 160 9.11 -13.61 -16.01
CA GLY A 160 10.57 -13.46 -15.84
C GLY A 160 11.19 -13.45 -14.42
N PRO A 161 12.36 -14.08 -14.19
CA PRO A 161 13.04 -13.97 -12.90
C PRO A 161 13.70 -12.60 -12.76
N SER A 162 12.96 -11.61 -12.24
CA SER A 162 13.62 -10.51 -11.52
C SER A 162 14.19 -11.11 -10.23
N PRO A 163 15.45 -10.86 -9.85
CA PRO A 163 15.99 -11.36 -8.59
C PRO A 163 15.05 -10.98 -7.45
N ALA A 164 14.63 -11.97 -6.67
CA ALA A 164 13.75 -11.77 -5.53
C ALA A 164 14.28 -10.62 -4.68
N ALA A 165 13.44 -9.61 -4.45
CA ALA A 165 13.80 -8.48 -3.62
C ALA A 165 14.06 -8.98 -2.20
N THR A 166 15.23 -8.65 -1.63
CA THR A 166 15.53 -8.90 -0.22
C THR A 166 15.59 -7.54 0.47
N CYS A 167 14.71 -7.34 1.44
CA CYS A 167 14.66 -6.12 2.24
C CYS A 167 15.33 -6.36 3.58
N ASP A 168 16.03 -5.35 4.10
CA ASP A 168 16.59 -5.39 5.45
C ASP A 168 15.52 -4.92 6.44
N SER A 169 14.95 -5.86 7.21
CA SER A 169 13.93 -5.56 8.20
C SER A 169 14.46 -4.75 9.38
N ASN A 170 15.77 -4.73 9.64
CA ASN A 170 16.33 -3.98 10.76
C ASN A 170 16.25 -2.47 10.55
N LEU A 171 16.08 -2.02 9.30
CA LEU A 171 15.90 -0.60 8.98
C LEU A 171 14.66 -0.01 9.66
N TRP A 172 13.62 -0.82 9.89
CA TRP A 172 12.42 -0.39 10.62
C TRP A 172 12.70 0.09 12.05
N ASN A 173 13.81 -0.34 12.68
CA ASN A 173 14.22 0.14 14.00
C ASN A 173 14.66 1.61 14.00
N HIS A 174 14.93 2.17 12.82
CA HIS A 174 15.43 3.52 12.62
C HIS A 174 14.45 4.44 11.89
N VAL A 175 13.26 3.94 11.55
CA VAL A 175 12.18 4.73 10.96
C VAL A 175 11.52 5.57 12.04
N TYR A 176 11.63 6.89 11.92
CA TYR A 176 10.94 7.80 12.82
C TYR A 176 9.42 7.75 12.61
N HIS A 177 8.64 7.64 13.68
CA HIS A 177 7.18 7.50 13.61
C HIS A 177 6.69 6.38 12.66
N SER A 178 7.34 5.22 12.69
CA SER A 178 6.98 4.05 11.84
C SER A 178 5.51 3.66 11.88
N TYR A 179 4.83 3.95 12.99
CA TYR A 179 3.38 3.77 13.14
C TYR A 179 2.56 4.58 12.14
N ARG A 180 3.05 5.69 11.58
CA ARG A 180 2.32 6.45 10.55
C ARG A 180 2.22 5.70 9.22
N LEU A 181 3.01 4.63 9.03
CA LEU A 181 3.16 3.93 7.76
C LEU A 181 2.27 2.69 7.69
N ILE A 182 1.37 2.63 6.70
CA ILE A 182 0.64 1.41 6.35
C ILE A 182 1.52 0.57 5.45
N VAL A 183 2.01 -0.55 5.93
CA VAL A 183 2.73 -1.49 5.08
C VAL A 183 1.76 -2.18 4.12
N LYS A 184 1.88 -1.85 2.83
CA LYS A 184 1.12 -2.49 1.73
C LYS A 184 1.83 -3.74 1.23
N GLN A 185 3.15 -3.70 1.18
CA GLN A 185 3.99 -4.86 0.86
C GLN A 185 5.32 -4.76 1.60
N GLN A 186 5.64 -5.80 2.39
CA GLN A 186 6.84 -5.83 3.24
C GLN A 186 8.15 -5.71 2.46
N CYS A 187 8.16 -6.16 1.21
CA CYS A 187 9.32 -6.00 0.35
C CYS A 187 8.93 -5.99 -1.14
N ILE A 188 9.39 -4.99 -1.87
CA ILE A 188 9.22 -4.86 -3.32
C ILE A 188 10.53 -4.39 -3.97
N ALA A 189 10.72 -4.71 -5.24
CA ALA A 189 11.68 -4.05 -6.11
C ALA A 189 10.92 -3.28 -7.20
N VAL A 190 11.20 -1.99 -7.31
CA VAL A 190 10.57 -1.06 -8.27
C VAL A 190 11.66 -0.50 -9.17
N THR A 191 11.39 -0.38 -10.46
CA THR A 191 12.29 0.32 -11.38
C THR A 191 11.70 1.65 -11.83
N GLY A 192 12.58 2.59 -12.11
CA GLY A 192 12.21 3.94 -12.54
C GLY A 192 13.43 4.84 -12.68
N THR A 193 13.18 6.11 -12.96
CA THR A 193 14.23 7.14 -13.09
C THR A 193 14.18 8.10 -11.91
N ILE A 194 15.32 8.35 -11.26
CA ILE A 194 15.40 9.36 -10.20
C ILE A 194 15.15 10.74 -10.81
N VAL A 195 14.24 11.50 -10.22
CA VAL A 195 13.94 12.89 -10.62
C VAL A 195 14.21 13.84 -9.45
N ASP A 196 14.44 15.11 -9.75
CA ASP A 196 14.73 16.14 -8.75
C ASP A 196 13.49 16.46 -7.92
N ALA A 197 13.41 15.91 -6.69
CA ALA A 197 12.32 16.15 -5.74
C ALA A 197 12.31 17.57 -5.15
N THR A 198 13.32 18.38 -5.48
CA THR A 198 13.43 19.79 -5.09
C THR A 198 13.09 20.73 -6.24
N ALA A 199 12.70 20.21 -7.40
CA ALA A 199 12.43 21.00 -8.61
C ALA A 199 11.35 22.07 -8.41
N THR A 200 10.37 21.81 -7.55
CA THR A 200 9.28 22.71 -7.19
C THR A 200 9.59 23.59 -5.97
N GLN A 201 10.70 23.34 -5.27
CA GLN A 201 11.10 24.09 -4.08
C GLN A 201 11.84 25.38 -4.45
N ARG A 202 11.79 26.36 -3.53
CA ARG A 202 12.53 27.62 -3.65
C ARG A 202 14.04 27.40 -3.64
N VAL A 203 14.50 26.45 -2.84
CA VAL A 203 15.91 26.08 -2.71
C VAL A 203 16.06 24.67 -3.25
N LYS A 204 16.89 24.51 -4.27
CA LYS A 204 17.20 23.20 -4.85
C LYS A 204 18.36 22.55 -4.11
N GLN A 205 18.32 21.24 -3.96
CA GLN A 205 19.43 20.46 -3.41
C GLN A 205 20.23 19.84 -4.55
N SER A 206 21.55 19.81 -4.41
CA SER A 206 22.44 19.27 -5.46
C SER A 206 22.33 17.76 -5.64
N ASP A 207 21.86 17.06 -4.62
CA ASP A 207 21.61 15.61 -4.64
C ASP A 207 20.18 15.26 -5.11
N GLY A 208 19.33 16.27 -5.37
CA GLY A 208 18.00 16.10 -5.95
C GLY A 208 16.95 15.51 -5.01
N VAL A 209 17.24 15.39 -3.71
CA VAL A 209 16.29 14.92 -2.69
C VAL A 209 16.04 16.03 -1.67
N ARG A 210 14.85 16.06 -1.07
CA ARG A 210 14.61 16.96 0.07
C ARG A 210 15.27 16.36 1.32
N HIS A 211 15.73 17.23 2.22
CA HIS A 211 16.38 16.85 3.47
C HIS A 211 15.37 17.03 4.59
N GLU A 212 14.71 15.95 4.99
CA GLU A 212 13.64 16.03 5.97
C GLU A 212 14.18 16.21 7.39
N GLY A 213 13.36 16.78 8.27
CA GLY A 213 13.79 17.18 9.60
C GLY A 213 14.24 16.01 10.48
N ASP A 214 13.65 14.83 10.26
CA ASP A 214 13.97 13.57 10.93
C ASP A 214 15.28 12.93 10.45
N GLY A 215 15.90 13.49 9.39
CA GLY A 215 17.16 13.03 8.82
C GLY A 215 16.98 12.15 7.59
N ASP A 216 15.74 11.84 7.20
CA ASP A 216 15.48 11.00 6.04
C ASP A 216 15.63 11.81 4.73
N THR A 217 15.86 11.10 3.63
CA THR A 217 15.67 11.71 2.31
C THR A 217 14.18 11.76 1.98
N HIS A 218 13.73 12.80 1.29
CA HIS A 218 12.50 12.72 0.49
C HIS A 218 12.88 12.75 -0.99
N GLY A 219 12.97 11.58 -1.60
CA GLY A 219 13.34 11.43 -3.01
C GLY A 219 12.18 11.07 -3.92
N TRP A 220 12.30 11.38 -5.20
CA TRP A 220 11.30 11.04 -6.22
C TRP A 220 11.84 10.04 -7.23
N LEU A 221 11.05 8.99 -7.45
CA LEU A 221 11.23 8.02 -8.51
C LEU A 221 10.07 8.14 -9.49
N ASN A 222 10.37 8.56 -10.72
CA ASN A 222 9.43 8.42 -11.83
C ASN A 222 9.44 6.94 -12.24
N VAL A 223 8.42 6.20 -11.80
CA VAL A 223 8.36 4.75 -11.93
C VAL A 223 8.13 4.31 -13.39
N ASP A 224 8.73 3.19 -13.76
CA ASP A 224 8.50 2.60 -15.08
C ASP A 224 6.99 2.25 -15.27
N PRO A 225 6.48 2.18 -16.52
CA PRO A 225 5.05 2.04 -16.79
C PRO A 225 4.36 0.89 -16.07
N GLU A 226 5.04 -0.25 -15.88
CA GLU A 226 4.50 -1.42 -15.18
C GLU A 226 4.25 -1.20 -13.68
N PHE A 227 4.86 -0.17 -13.08
CA PHE A 227 4.76 0.16 -11.65
C PHE A 227 3.85 1.37 -11.37
N GLN A 228 3.20 1.92 -12.39
CA GLN A 228 2.30 3.08 -12.25
C GLN A 228 1.12 2.81 -11.29
N ASN A 229 0.75 1.54 -11.09
CA ASN A 229 -0.25 1.12 -10.11
C ASN A 229 0.18 1.31 -8.64
N LEU A 230 1.47 1.58 -8.38
CA LEU A 230 1.98 1.86 -7.03
C LEU A 230 1.69 3.30 -6.60
N LEU A 231 1.35 4.19 -7.53
CA LEU A 231 1.02 5.57 -7.23
C LEU A 231 -0.43 5.71 -6.78
N ASN A 232 -0.70 6.68 -5.91
CA ASN A 232 -2.06 7.04 -5.51
C ASN A 232 -2.34 8.54 -5.70
N ALA A 233 -3.53 8.98 -5.29
CA ALA A 233 -3.93 10.38 -5.40
C ALA A 233 -2.96 11.36 -4.72
N GLY A 234 -2.40 11.00 -3.56
CA GLY A 234 -1.41 11.83 -2.85
C GLY A 234 -0.09 11.95 -3.62
N ASN A 235 0.38 10.86 -4.24
CA ASN A 235 1.54 10.95 -5.15
C ASN A 235 1.26 11.93 -6.30
N MET A 236 0.06 11.86 -6.87
CA MET A 236 -0.32 12.71 -8.01
C MET A 236 -0.47 14.18 -7.63
N SER A 237 -1.02 14.49 -6.45
CA SER A 237 -1.32 15.87 -6.05
C SER A 237 -0.13 16.59 -5.40
N ASP A 238 0.67 15.88 -4.61
CA ASP A 238 1.68 16.50 -3.73
C ASP A 238 3.11 16.12 -4.11
N GLU A 239 3.29 15.03 -4.87
CA GLU A 239 4.60 14.49 -5.26
C GLU A 239 4.83 14.50 -6.78
N ASP A 240 4.05 15.32 -7.50
CA ASP A 240 4.11 15.54 -8.95
C ASP A 240 4.02 14.25 -9.78
N GLY A 241 3.25 13.27 -9.29
CA GLY A 241 3.09 11.97 -9.93
C GLY A 241 4.26 11.01 -9.77
N ASN A 242 5.16 11.25 -8.81
CA ASN A 242 6.29 10.39 -8.54
C ASN A 242 6.05 9.50 -7.31
N LEU A 243 6.69 8.32 -7.31
CA LEU A 243 6.77 7.50 -6.12
C LEU A 243 7.83 8.10 -5.19
N VAL A 244 7.47 8.31 -3.92
CA VAL A 244 8.41 8.79 -2.93
C VAL A 244 9.32 7.64 -2.49
N PHE A 245 10.58 7.94 -2.18
CA PHE A 245 11.46 7.01 -1.50
C PHE A 245 12.21 7.71 -0.36
N GLU A 246 12.37 7.00 0.76
CA GLU A 246 13.07 7.53 1.94
C GLU A 246 14.22 6.59 2.35
N VAL A 247 15.45 7.06 2.09
CA VAL A 247 16.66 6.54 2.73
C VAL A 247 16.73 7.16 4.12
N ILE A 248 16.54 6.32 5.13
CA ILE A 248 16.43 6.78 6.50
C ILE A 248 17.78 7.24 7.08
N CYS A 249 17.74 8.24 7.96
CA CYS A 249 18.89 8.74 8.72
C CYS A 249 20.11 9.11 7.86
N ARG A 250 19.84 9.66 6.67
CA ARG A 250 20.84 10.11 5.70
C ARG A 250 21.52 11.42 6.10
N PHE A 251 20.74 12.33 6.67
CA PHE A 251 21.15 13.70 6.97
C PHE A 251 21.21 13.96 8.47
N PRO A 252 21.91 15.02 8.91
CA PRO A 252 21.89 15.43 10.31
C PRO A 252 20.46 15.72 10.80
N VAL A 253 20.02 14.98 11.82
CA VAL A 253 18.68 15.14 12.40
C VAL A 253 18.53 16.52 13.05
N THR A 254 17.59 17.31 12.53
CA THR A 254 17.25 18.66 13.04
C THR A 254 16.05 18.63 13.97
N GLN A 255 15.11 17.73 13.73
CA GLN A 255 13.92 17.49 14.53
C GLN A 255 14.28 16.81 15.87
N LYS A 256 13.85 17.40 16.99
CA LYS A 256 14.33 17.00 18.33
C LYS A 256 13.86 15.60 18.74
N ASP A 257 12.60 15.28 18.47
CA ASP A 257 11.95 14.01 18.79
C ASP A 257 12.35 12.86 17.85
N ALA A 258 12.92 13.16 16.68
CA ALA A 258 13.45 12.14 15.76
C ALA A 258 14.85 11.62 16.10
N ARG A 259 15.60 12.30 16.99
CA ARG A 259 17.01 12.00 17.26
C ARG A 259 17.27 10.56 17.71
N SER A 260 16.35 9.97 18.47
CA SER A 260 16.50 8.61 18.97
C SER A 260 16.36 7.56 17.88
N ALA A 261 15.56 7.83 16.83
CA ALA A 261 15.37 6.89 15.73
C ALA A 261 16.69 6.62 15.00
N CYS A 262 17.47 7.69 14.74
CA CYS A 262 18.75 7.60 14.05
C CYS A 262 19.96 7.35 14.96
N GLN A 263 19.75 7.14 16.27
CA GLN A 263 20.86 7.01 17.20
C GLN A 263 21.66 5.73 16.94
N GLY A 264 22.96 5.88 16.68
CA GLY A 264 23.88 4.74 16.46
C GLY A 264 23.73 4.08 15.09
N TYR A 265 22.96 4.68 14.18
CA TYR A 265 22.78 4.20 12.81
C TYR A 265 23.27 5.25 11.81
N THR A 266 23.77 4.77 10.68
CA THR A 266 24.14 5.58 9.52
C THR A 266 23.81 4.75 8.29
N ASP A 267 23.17 5.38 7.31
CA ASP A 267 22.86 4.70 6.06
C ASP A 267 24.14 4.37 5.28
N HIS A 268 24.07 3.35 4.42
CA HIS A 268 25.17 2.96 3.54
C HIS A 268 24.78 3.06 2.07
N ILE A 269 23.69 3.77 1.76
CA ILE A 269 23.18 3.88 0.40
C ILE A 269 23.95 4.96 -0.34
N VAL A 270 24.45 4.58 -1.53
CA VAL A 270 24.97 5.55 -2.49
C VAL A 270 23.80 6.02 -3.33
N LEU A 271 23.36 7.26 -3.09
CA LEU A 271 22.27 7.87 -3.85
C LEU A 271 22.76 8.17 -5.29
N PRO A 272 22.17 7.56 -6.33
CA PRO A 272 22.55 7.85 -7.71
C PRO A 272 22.10 9.26 -8.12
N PRO A 273 22.77 9.91 -9.09
CA PRO A 273 22.40 11.24 -9.54
C PRO A 273 21.01 11.25 -10.19
N VAL A 274 20.34 12.41 -10.13
CA VAL A 274 19.11 12.69 -10.89
C VAL A 274 19.29 12.32 -12.36
N GLY A 275 18.29 11.64 -12.93
CA GLY A 275 18.31 11.09 -14.29
C GLY A 275 18.81 9.63 -14.37
N SER A 276 19.33 9.06 -13.28
CA SER A 276 19.71 7.65 -13.26
C SER A 276 18.47 6.76 -13.29
N ARG A 277 18.45 5.77 -14.18
CA ARG A 277 17.50 4.65 -14.09
C ARG A 277 17.99 3.66 -13.05
N VAL A 278 17.12 3.27 -12.11
CA VAL A 278 17.49 2.48 -10.94
C VAL A 278 16.51 1.33 -10.70
N ARG A 279 17.00 0.29 -10.05
CA ARG A 279 16.21 -0.68 -9.29
C ARG A 279 16.28 -0.30 -7.83
N LEU A 280 15.14 0.07 -7.27
CA LEU A 280 14.97 0.49 -5.88
C LEU A 280 14.24 -0.60 -5.10
N VAL A 281 14.81 -1.01 -3.97
CA VAL A 281 14.28 -2.08 -3.12
C VAL A 281 13.99 -1.53 -1.74
N GLY A 282 12.83 -1.88 -1.19
CA GLY A 282 12.46 -1.53 0.18
C GLY A 282 11.02 -1.93 0.51
N SER A 283 10.53 -1.45 1.65
CA SER A 283 9.15 -1.67 2.06
C SER A 283 8.22 -0.70 1.34
N TYR A 284 7.14 -1.20 0.74
CA TYR A 284 6.13 -0.35 0.11
C TYR A 284 5.03 -0.01 1.09
N VAL A 285 4.90 1.28 1.37
CA VAL A 285 4.05 1.79 2.43
C VAL A 285 3.21 2.97 1.94
N GLN A 286 2.21 3.34 2.73
CA GLN A 286 1.50 4.61 2.61
C GLN A 286 1.72 5.41 3.88
N ASP A 287 2.26 6.62 3.73
CA ASP A 287 2.31 7.60 4.81
C ASP A 287 0.87 8.05 5.12
N THR A 288 0.51 8.22 6.39
CA THR A 288 -0.86 8.64 6.78
C THR A 288 -0.93 10.04 7.36
N PHE A 289 0.21 10.70 7.56
CA PHE A 289 0.32 12.00 8.23
C PHE A 289 0.41 13.17 7.25
N HIS A 290 0.84 12.90 6.03
CA HIS A 290 0.93 13.88 4.97
C HIS A 290 -0.26 13.78 3.99
N ALA A 291 -0.05 14.05 2.69
CA ALA A 291 -1.10 13.93 1.67
C ALA A 291 -1.45 12.46 1.31
N LYS A 292 -1.04 11.53 2.16
CA LYS A 292 -1.29 10.10 2.07
C LYS A 292 -0.72 9.42 0.83
N TRP A 293 0.40 9.92 0.31
CA TRP A 293 1.11 9.30 -0.81
C TRP A 293 1.63 7.90 -0.44
N ASN A 294 1.90 7.11 -1.47
CA ASN A 294 2.64 5.87 -1.30
C ASN A 294 4.14 6.11 -1.50
N GLU A 295 4.95 5.29 -0.86
CA GLU A 295 6.40 5.43 -0.89
C GLU A 295 7.12 4.09 -0.68
N ILE A 296 8.41 4.07 -1.02
CA ILE A 296 9.33 3.05 -0.54
C ILE A 296 10.07 3.60 0.68
N HIS A 297 9.66 3.13 1.86
CA HIS A 297 10.21 3.54 3.15
C HIS A 297 10.11 2.36 4.13
N PRO A 298 11.24 1.87 4.69
CA PRO A 298 12.61 2.29 4.39
C PRO A 298 13.13 1.68 3.09
N VAL A 299 13.99 2.43 2.41
CA VAL A 299 14.78 1.92 1.28
C VAL A 299 15.88 0.99 1.80
N THR A 300 15.95 -0.23 1.26
CA THR A 300 17.05 -1.18 1.51
C THR A 300 18.22 -0.98 0.56
N SER A 301 17.95 -0.76 -0.74
CA SER A 301 19.02 -0.58 -1.72
C SER A 301 18.55 0.20 -2.94
N ILE A 302 19.47 0.95 -3.54
CA ILE A 302 19.29 1.59 -4.84
C ILE A 302 20.44 1.15 -5.74
N THR A 303 20.14 0.59 -6.91
CA THR A 303 21.16 0.14 -7.87
C THR A 303 20.86 0.72 -9.23
N VAL A 304 21.86 1.37 -9.84
CA VAL A 304 21.74 1.86 -11.22
C VAL A 304 21.60 0.66 -12.17
N ILE A 305 20.63 0.73 -13.07
CA ILE A 305 20.38 -0.28 -14.09
C ILE A 305 20.46 0.35 -15.49
N PRO A 306 20.77 -0.44 -16.53
CA PRO A 306 20.81 0.05 -17.91
C PRO A 306 19.50 0.67 -18.39
#